data_AF-A0A321LUR6-F1
#
_entry.id   AF-A0A321LUR6-F1
#
_cell.length_a   1.000
_cell.length_b   1.000
_cell.length_c   1.000
_cell.angle_alpha   90.00
_cell.angle_beta   90.00
_cell.angle_gamma   90.00
#
_symmetry.space_group_name_H-M   'P 1'
#
loop_
_entity.id
_entity.type
_entity.pdbx_description
1 polymer ?
#
loop_
_entity_poly.entity_id
_entity_poly.type
_entity_poly.pdbx_seq_one_letter_code
_entity_poly.pdbx_strand_id
1 'polypeptide(L)'
;MATPAQDPLAGINSEIRLLRDQVDILQISAAEKTKPWYKQLSTLVSIAAFLISTIGGGISYLAQQNRNRQLDRADKLATLRQLTIDIVEVQRQLYDLDYSKDLIKANNFNILLNNKREIMVSRATELIDEIPDLAPSEILFTLAVQEQMDGHWQKAEKLILKALDNHDRLGTTKLPPYFGGNIYDTRHRNTGWLEKGPRTIRTRYKYNRKSQR
;
A
#
# COMPACT_ATOMS: atom_id res chain seq x y z
N MET A 1 -87.70 -48.16 40.87
CA MET A 1 -86.50 -48.27 40.03
C MET A 1 -85.45 -47.34 40.63
N ALA A 2 -84.50 -47.90 41.39
CA ALA A 2 -83.44 -47.11 42.02
C ALA A 2 -82.25 -47.01 41.06
N THR A 3 -81.87 -45.78 40.73
CA THR A 3 -80.70 -45.43 39.94
C THR A 3 -79.45 -45.99 40.63
N PRO A 4 -78.57 -46.76 39.97
CA PRO A 4 -77.32 -47.19 40.59
C PRO A 4 -76.48 -45.95 40.89
N ALA A 5 -76.11 -45.81 42.16
CA ALA A 5 -75.23 -44.76 42.65
C ALA A 5 -73.91 -44.84 41.88
N GLN A 6 -73.62 -43.80 41.09
CA GLN A 6 -72.32 -43.63 40.46
C GLN A 6 -71.29 -43.48 41.58
N ASP A 7 -70.42 -44.47 41.70
CA ASP A 7 -69.35 -44.49 42.68
C ASP A 7 -68.35 -43.35 42.35
N PRO A 8 -68.32 -42.25 43.14
CA PRO A 8 -67.49 -41.09 42.85
C PRO A 8 -65.99 -41.43 42.87
N LEU A 9 -65.62 -42.53 43.53
CA LEU A 9 -64.24 -43.02 43.59
C LEU A 9 -63.78 -43.63 42.25
N ALA A 10 -64.70 -44.17 41.44
CA ALA A 10 -64.37 -44.70 40.12
C ALA A 10 -64.00 -43.59 39.12
N GLY A 11 -64.68 -42.43 39.20
CA GLY A 11 -64.38 -41.24 38.38
C GLY A 11 -63.06 -40.56 38.76
N ILE A 12 -62.75 -40.48 40.05
CA ILE A 12 -61.48 -39.92 40.54
C ILE A 12 -60.30 -40.81 40.11
N ASN A 13 -60.46 -42.14 40.18
CA ASN A 13 -59.41 -43.06 39.75
C ASN A 13 -59.15 -43.04 38.24
N SER A 14 -60.16 -42.75 37.42
CA SER A 14 -59.97 -42.59 35.98
C SER A 14 -59.30 -41.27 35.63
N GLU A 15 -59.63 -40.16 36.31
CA GLU A 15 -58.93 -38.87 36.15
C GLU A 15 -57.47 -38.93 36.58
N ILE A 16 -57.16 -39.61 37.70
CA ILE A 16 -55.77 -39.80 38.15
C ILE A 16 -54.95 -40.59 37.13
N ARG A 17 -55.55 -41.61 36.49
CA ARG A 17 -54.89 -42.36 35.40
C ARG A 17 -54.66 -41.47 34.18
N LEU A 18 -55.66 -40.68 33.79
CA LEU A 18 -55.58 -39.81 32.63
C LEU A 18 -54.53 -38.70 32.83
N LEU A 19 -54.42 -38.15 34.03
CA LEU A 19 -53.37 -37.19 34.40
C LEU A 19 -51.98 -37.83 34.40
N ARG A 20 -51.84 -39.08 34.88
CA ARG A 20 -50.57 -39.81 34.79
C ARG A 20 -50.15 -40.05 33.34
N ASP A 21 -51.06 -40.50 32.51
CA ASP A 21 -50.77 -40.74 31.09
C ASP A 21 -50.37 -39.43 30.37
N GLN A 22 -51.00 -38.31 30.69
CA GLN A 22 -50.61 -37.00 30.16
C GLN A 22 -49.22 -36.56 30.64
N VAL A 23 -48.88 -36.81 31.91
CA VAL A 23 -47.55 -36.51 32.46
C VAL A 23 -46.49 -37.41 31.82
N ASP A 24 -46.77 -38.69 31.61
CA ASP A 24 -45.86 -39.62 30.93
C ASP A 24 -45.63 -39.20 29.48
N ILE A 25 -46.68 -38.83 28.75
CA ILE A 25 -46.58 -38.31 27.37
C ILE A 25 -45.76 -37.00 27.34
N LEU A 26 -45.94 -36.12 28.32
CA LEU A 26 -45.17 -34.88 28.42
C LEU A 26 -43.70 -35.14 28.76
N GLN A 27 -43.40 -36.11 29.63
CA GLN A 27 -42.02 -36.49 29.93
C GLN A 27 -41.34 -37.18 28.76
N ILE A 28 -42.05 -38.05 28.03
CA ILE A 28 -41.53 -38.71 26.83
C ILE A 28 -41.28 -37.67 25.73
N SER A 29 -42.22 -36.76 25.48
CA SER A 29 -42.04 -35.70 24.49
C SER A 29 -40.98 -34.67 24.89
N ALA A 30 -40.80 -34.39 26.18
CA ALA A 30 -39.68 -33.60 26.69
C ALA A 30 -38.35 -34.35 26.49
N ALA A 31 -38.29 -35.65 26.80
CA ALA A 31 -37.12 -36.49 26.62
C ALA A 31 -36.73 -36.61 25.13
N GLU A 32 -37.69 -36.75 24.22
CA GLU A 32 -37.45 -36.78 22.77
C GLU A 32 -36.91 -35.45 22.23
N LYS A 33 -37.32 -34.32 22.83
CA LYS A 33 -36.80 -32.98 22.51
C LYS A 33 -35.42 -32.71 23.09
N THR A 34 -34.94 -33.50 24.06
CA THR A 34 -33.58 -33.39 24.62
C THR A 34 -32.50 -34.09 23.78
N LYS A 35 -32.69 -34.24 22.46
CA LYS A 35 -31.53 -34.54 21.61
C LYS A 35 -30.54 -33.38 21.73
N PRO A 36 -29.31 -33.62 22.24
CA PRO A 36 -28.35 -32.55 22.44
C PRO A 36 -28.11 -31.82 21.13
N TRP A 37 -28.05 -30.48 21.17
CA TRP A 37 -27.93 -29.63 19.98
C TRP A 37 -26.73 -30.02 19.08
N TYR A 38 -25.67 -30.58 19.66
CA TYR A 38 -24.48 -31.05 18.94
C TYR A 38 -24.68 -32.37 18.18
N LYS A 39 -25.78 -33.10 18.41
CA LYS A 39 -26.12 -34.34 17.67
C LYS A 39 -27.01 -34.08 16.44
N GLN A 40 -27.48 -32.84 16.25
CA GLN A 40 -28.29 -32.48 15.09
C GLN A 40 -27.36 -32.09 13.92
N LEU A 41 -27.40 -32.87 12.84
CA LEU A 41 -26.53 -32.70 11.66
C LEU A 41 -26.66 -31.29 11.06
N SER A 42 -27.87 -30.74 11.02
CA SER A 42 -28.17 -29.40 10.52
C SER A 42 -27.47 -28.31 11.33
N THR A 43 -27.43 -28.44 12.66
CA THR A 43 -26.76 -27.49 13.56
C THR A 43 -25.25 -27.52 13.36
N LEU A 44 -24.66 -28.70 13.16
CA LEU A 44 -23.23 -28.85 12.84
C LEU A 44 -22.88 -28.21 11.48
N VAL A 45 -23.73 -28.39 10.47
CA VAL A 45 -23.54 -27.76 9.15
C VAL A 45 -23.61 -26.24 9.25
N SER A 46 -24.56 -25.68 10.01
CA SER A 46 -24.66 -24.23 10.21
C SER A 46 -23.47 -23.65 10.97
N ILE A 47 -22.96 -24.34 12.00
CA ILE A 47 -21.75 -23.93 12.72
C ILE A 47 -20.53 -23.99 11.79
N ALA A 48 -20.39 -25.06 11.00
CA ALA A 48 -19.32 -25.17 10.01
C ALA A 48 -19.39 -24.07 8.95
N ALA A 49 -20.57 -23.78 8.42
CA ALA A 49 -20.79 -22.70 7.46
C ALA A 49 -20.47 -21.33 8.07
N PHE A 50 -20.86 -21.10 9.34
CA PHE A 50 -20.51 -19.88 10.07
C PHE A 50 -18.99 -19.74 10.23
N LEU A 51 -18.30 -20.80 10.67
CA LEU A 51 -16.84 -20.80 10.80
C LEU A 51 -16.14 -20.56 9.45
N ILE A 52 -16.59 -21.20 8.38
CA ILE A 52 -16.05 -20.99 7.03
C ILE A 52 -16.26 -19.54 6.58
N SER A 53 -17.44 -18.96 6.85
CA SER A 53 -17.74 -17.57 6.53
C SER A 53 -16.88 -16.59 7.33
N THR A 54 -16.75 -16.78 8.65
CA THR A 54 -15.93 -15.91 9.50
C THR A 54 -14.45 -15.99 9.14
N ILE A 55 -13.92 -17.20 8.91
CA ILE A 55 -12.51 -17.41 8.54
C ILE A 55 -12.25 -16.85 7.13
N GLY A 56 -13.12 -17.14 6.16
CA GLY A 56 -13.01 -16.64 4.78
C GLY A 56 -13.09 -15.11 4.70
N GLY A 57 -14.01 -14.50 5.47
CA GLY A 57 -14.13 -13.05 5.59
C GLY A 57 -12.91 -12.40 6.22
N GLY A 58 -12.37 -12.99 7.30
CA GLY A 58 -11.15 -12.49 7.97
C GLY A 58 -9.91 -12.53 7.06
N ILE A 59 -9.69 -13.64 6.35
CA ILE A 59 -8.58 -13.77 5.39
C ILE A 59 -8.75 -12.77 4.24
N SER A 60 -9.97 -12.62 3.72
CA SER A 60 -10.27 -11.67 2.64
C SER A 60 -10.02 -10.23 3.07
N TYR A 61 -10.38 -9.86 4.29
CA TYR A 61 -10.13 -8.53 4.84
C TYR A 61 -8.63 -8.22 4.94
N LEU A 62 -7.83 -9.16 5.45
CA LEU A 62 -6.37 -8.99 5.54
C LEU A 62 -5.71 -8.91 4.15
N ALA A 63 -6.14 -9.75 3.22
CA ALA A 63 -5.67 -9.69 1.84
C ALA A 63 -6.02 -8.35 1.17
N GLN A 64 -7.22 -7.84 1.41
CA GLN A 64 -7.67 -6.54 0.91
C GLN A 64 -6.87 -5.39 1.51
N GLN A 65 -6.56 -5.44 2.81
CA GLN A 65 -5.75 -4.42 3.47
C GLN A 65 -4.34 -4.34 2.86
N ASN A 66 -3.72 -5.49 2.59
CA ASN A 66 -2.41 -5.54 1.94
C ASN A 66 -2.46 -5.00 0.50
N ARG A 67 -3.52 -5.30 -0.26
CA ARG A 67 -3.73 -4.72 -1.60
C ARG A 67 -3.88 -3.20 -1.54
N ASN A 68 -4.69 -2.68 -0.62
CA ASN A 68 -4.88 -1.23 -0.48
C ASN A 68 -3.57 -0.51 -0.14
N ARG A 69 -2.72 -1.10 0.72
CA ARG A 69 -1.39 -0.56 1.01
C ARG A 69 -0.45 -0.58 -0.20
N GLN A 70 -0.53 -1.61 -1.04
CA GLN A 70 0.27 -1.68 -2.27
C GLN A 70 -0.21 -0.67 -3.31
N LEU A 71 -1.53 -0.48 -3.46
CA LEU A 71 -2.11 0.53 -4.34
C LEU A 71 -1.74 1.94 -3.89
N ASP A 72 -1.87 2.26 -2.61
CA ASP A 72 -1.47 3.56 -2.05
C ASP A 72 0.01 3.87 -2.33
N ARG A 73 0.90 2.88 -2.15
CA ARG A 73 2.33 3.00 -2.48
C ARG A 73 2.57 3.24 -3.97
N ALA A 74 1.83 2.53 -4.84
CA ALA A 74 1.94 2.70 -6.27
C ALA A 74 1.46 4.08 -6.74
N ASP A 75 0.36 4.57 -6.17
CA ASP A 75 -0.20 5.89 -6.48
C ASP A 75 0.74 7.03 -6.03
N LYS A 76 1.34 6.90 -4.85
CA LYS A 76 2.37 7.84 -4.36
C LYS A 76 3.60 7.84 -5.26
N LEU A 77 4.05 6.68 -5.71
CA LEU A 77 5.18 6.58 -6.64
C LEU A 77 4.84 7.19 -8.01
N ALA A 78 3.62 7.00 -8.50
CA ALA A 78 3.17 7.62 -9.75
C ALA A 78 3.11 9.14 -9.62
N THR A 79 2.60 9.65 -8.50
CA THR A 79 2.56 11.09 -8.21
C THR A 79 3.96 11.68 -8.09
N LEU A 80 4.88 10.98 -7.41
CA LEU A 80 6.28 11.38 -7.30
C LEU A 80 6.95 11.48 -8.67
N ARG A 81 6.73 10.49 -9.54
CA ARG A 81 7.23 10.52 -10.93
C ARG A 81 6.67 11.71 -11.70
N GLN A 82 5.36 11.96 -11.59
CA GLN A 82 4.72 13.08 -12.29
C GLN A 82 5.29 14.42 -11.81
N LEU A 83 5.39 14.64 -10.50
CA LEU A 83 6.01 15.85 -9.94
C LEU A 83 7.44 16.05 -10.43
N THR A 84 8.22 14.97 -10.53
CA THR A 84 9.61 15.06 -11.02
C THR A 84 9.66 15.48 -12.50
N ILE A 85 8.77 14.95 -13.33
CA ILE A 85 8.64 15.36 -14.74
C ILE A 85 8.24 16.84 -14.82
N ASP A 86 7.27 17.26 -14.02
CA ASP A 86 6.78 18.64 -14.00
C ASP A 86 7.87 19.62 -13.52
N ILE A 87 8.71 19.23 -12.55
CA ILE A 87 9.87 20.02 -12.10
C ILE A 87 10.85 20.24 -13.24
N VAL A 88 11.22 19.18 -13.97
CA VAL A 88 12.15 19.27 -15.11
C VAL A 88 11.57 20.15 -16.22
N GLU A 89 10.26 20.06 -16.47
CA GLU A 89 9.58 20.91 -17.44
C GLU A 89 9.56 22.39 -16.99
N VAL A 90 9.33 22.68 -15.71
CA VAL A 90 9.41 24.05 -15.18
C VAL A 90 10.84 24.60 -15.30
N GLN A 91 11.87 23.78 -15.07
CA GLN A 91 13.26 24.19 -15.29
C GLN A 91 13.52 24.54 -16.76
N ARG A 92 12.97 23.76 -17.70
CA ARG A 92 13.07 24.06 -19.12
C ARG A 92 12.39 25.39 -19.46
N GLN A 93 11.20 25.64 -18.90
CA GLN A 93 10.49 26.90 -19.10
C GLN A 93 11.29 28.08 -18.54
N LEU A 94 11.88 27.95 -17.33
CA LEU A 94 12.76 28.96 -16.76
C LEU A 94 13.95 29.28 -17.68
N TYR A 95 14.56 28.25 -18.26
CA TYR A 95 15.64 28.43 -19.22
C TYR A 95 15.17 29.14 -20.50
N ASP A 96 14.03 28.75 -21.07
CA ASP A 96 13.48 29.40 -22.26
C ASP A 96 13.14 30.88 -22.01
N LEU A 97 12.78 31.22 -20.76
CA LEU A 97 12.53 32.59 -20.33
C LEU A 97 13.77 33.48 -20.32
N ASP A 98 14.94 32.92 -19.97
CA ASP A 98 16.21 33.66 -19.98
C ASP A 98 16.60 34.14 -21.40
N TYR A 99 16.05 33.52 -22.45
CA TYR A 99 16.25 33.93 -23.85
C TYR A 99 15.14 34.83 -24.40
N SER A 100 14.15 35.21 -23.58
CA SER A 100 13.04 36.03 -24.03
C SER A 100 13.44 37.50 -24.20
N LYS A 101 12.90 38.17 -25.22
CA LYS A 101 13.20 39.58 -25.51
C LYS A 101 12.50 40.58 -24.57
N ASP A 102 11.43 40.14 -23.91
CA ASP A 102 10.60 40.98 -23.04
C ASP A 102 11.00 40.75 -21.58
N LEU A 103 11.98 41.53 -21.10
CA LEU A 103 12.57 41.38 -19.77
C LEU A 103 11.55 41.50 -18.62
N ILE A 104 10.51 42.33 -18.79
CA ILE A 104 9.50 42.55 -17.75
C ILE A 104 8.61 41.32 -17.63
N LYS A 105 8.14 40.79 -18.77
CA LYS A 105 7.37 39.53 -18.75
C LYS A 105 8.24 38.37 -18.26
N ALA A 106 9.49 38.30 -18.70
CA ALA A 106 10.44 37.29 -18.26
C ALA A 106 10.57 37.28 -16.72
N ASN A 107 10.79 38.43 -16.11
CA ASN A 107 10.95 38.52 -14.66
C ASN A 107 9.71 38.06 -13.89
N ASN A 108 8.52 38.51 -14.30
CA ASN A 108 7.26 38.13 -13.62
C ASN A 108 6.98 36.62 -13.71
N PHE A 109 7.21 36.02 -14.88
CA PHE A 109 7.03 34.59 -15.06
C PHE A 109 8.15 33.78 -14.40
N ASN A 110 9.38 34.29 -14.33
CA ASN A 110 10.49 33.64 -13.64
C ASN A 110 10.18 33.44 -12.15
N ILE A 111 9.67 34.48 -11.48
CA ILE A 111 9.23 34.39 -10.07
C ILE A 111 8.11 33.34 -9.91
N LEU A 112 7.10 33.37 -10.78
CA LEU A 112 5.98 32.42 -10.73
C LEU A 112 6.44 30.97 -10.93
N LEU A 113 7.30 30.72 -11.91
CA LEU A 113 7.83 29.40 -12.22
C LEU A 113 8.75 28.89 -11.11
N ASN A 114 9.57 29.75 -10.51
CA ASN A 114 10.39 29.39 -9.35
C ASN A 114 9.54 28.98 -8.15
N ASN A 115 8.50 29.75 -7.82
CA ASN A 115 7.56 29.40 -6.74
C ASN A 115 6.85 28.07 -7.02
N LYS A 116 6.43 27.86 -8.27
CA LYS A 116 5.80 26.59 -8.69
C LYS A 116 6.77 25.41 -8.52
N ARG A 117 8.01 25.55 -8.96
CA ARG A 117 9.07 24.53 -8.81
C ARG A 117 9.32 24.23 -7.34
N GLU A 118 9.46 25.24 -6.48
CA GLU A 118 9.70 25.07 -5.05
C GLU A 118 8.57 24.28 -4.37
N ILE A 119 7.30 24.61 -4.66
CA ILE A 119 6.14 23.88 -4.15
C ILE A 119 6.17 22.40 -4.60
N MET A 120 6.50 22.15 -5.87
CA MET A 120 6.60 20.79 -6.40
C MET A 120 7.73 19.99 -5.74
N VAL A 121 8.89 20.62 -5.51
CA VAL A 121 10.03 20.00 -4.82
C VAL A 121 9.67 19.69 -3.37
N SER A 122 9.04 20.61 -2.66
CA SER A 122 8.55 20.38 -1.29
C SER A 122 7.57 19.21 -1.25
N ARG A 123 6.61 19.17 -2.18
CA ARG A 123 5.64 18.06 -2.21
C ARG A 123 6.29 16.72 -2.56
N ALA A 124 7.26 16.72 -3.47
CA ALA A 124 7.99 15.52 -3.85
C ALA A 124 8.85 14.99 -2.69
N THR A 125 9.49 15.88 -1.93
CA THR A 125 10.28 15.49 -0.75
C THR A 125 9.42 14.95 0.39
N GLU A 126 8.25 15.54 0.64
CA GLU A 126 7.26 14.98 1.57
C GLU A 126 6.84 13.55 1.17
N LEU A 127 6.52 13.34 -0.12
CA LEU A 127 6.15 12.02 -0.62
C LEU A 127 7.29 11.00 -0.44
N ILE A 128 8.55 11.40 -0.62
CA ILE A 128 9.71 10.53 -0.39
C ILE A 128 9.84 10.11 1.08
N ASP A 129 9.45 10.97 2.03
CA ASP A 129 9.44 10.60 3.44
C ASP A 129 8.30 9.62 3.76
N GLU A 130 7.19 9.64 3.01
CA GLU A 130 6.11 8.65 3.11
C GLU A 130 6.44 7.29 2.46
N ILE A 131 7.23 7.28 1.38
CA ILE A 131 7.61 6.08 0.62
C ILE A 131 9.14 5.92 0.45
N PRO A 132 9.90 5.82 1.56
CA PRO A 132 11.36 5.95 1.54
C PRO A 132 12.11 4.90 0.71
N ASP A 133 11.63 3.66 0.74
CA ASP A 133 12.31 2.54 0.07
C ASP A 133 11.92 2.36 -1.41
N LEU A 134 10.98 3.18 -1.91
CA LEU A 134 10.41 3.02 -3.26
C LEU A 134 10.89 4.09 -4.25
N ALA A 135 11.51 5.17 -3.75
CA ALA A 135 11.98 6.27 -4.59
C ALA A 135 13.20 5.82 -5.44
N PRO A 136 13.11 5.86 -6.78
CA PRO A 136 14.24 5.58 -7.67
C PRO A 136 15.38 6.58 -7.42
N SER A 137 16.63 6.11 -7.53
CA SER A 137 17.81 6.94 -7.35
C SER A 137 17.82 8.18 -8.25
N GLU A 138 17.31 8.06 -9.48
CA GLU A 138 17.23 9.15 -10.44
C GLU A 138 16.34 10.30 -9.97
N ILE A 139 15.21 9.98 -9.31
CA ILE A 139 14.31 10.97 -8.74
C ILE A 139 14.97 11.65 -7.54
N LEU A 140 15.60 10.86 -6.67
CA LEU A 140 16.32 11.36 -5.51
C LEU A 140 17.46 12.31 -5.90
N PHE A 141 18.23 11.98 -6.94
CA PHE A 141 19.26 12.86 -7.49
C PHE A 141 18.67 14.13 -8.09
N THR A 142 17.58 14.03 -8.86
CA THR A 142 16.92 15.20 -9.46
C THR A 142 16.48 16.19 -8.39
N LEU A 143 15.84 15.70 -7.32
CA LEU A 143 15.39 16.53 -6.22
C LEU A 143 16.54 17.06 -5.38
N ALA A 144 17.61 16.28 -5.18
CA ALA A 144 18.81 16.78 -4.53
C ALA A 144 19.40 17.99 -5.25
N VAL A 145 19.46 17.95 -6.59
CA VAL A 145 19.91 19.10 -7.40
C VAL A 145 19.01 20.31 -7.21
N GLN A 146 17.67 20.12 -7.15
CA GLN A 146 16.77 21.25 -6.87
C GLN A 146 17.02 21.85 -5.48
N GLU A 147 17.13 21.02 -4.46
CA GLU A 147 17.41 21.47 -3.09
C GLU A 147 18.77 22.18 -2.98
N GLN A 148 19.77 21.79 -3.79
CA GLN A 148 21.04 22.53 -3.90
C GLN A 148 20.84 23.91 -4.52
N MET A 149 20.05 24.02 -5.59
CA MET A 149 19.75 25.30 -6.22
C MET A 149 19.03 26.26 -5.26
N ASP A 150 18.25 25.72 -4.33
CA ASP A 150 17.51 26.48 -3.31
C ASP A 150 18.35 26.77 -2.05
N GLY A 151 19.58 26.26 -1.99
CA GLY A 151 20.49 26.46 -0.86
C GLY A 151 20.22 25.54 0.34
N HIS A 152 19.35 24.54 0.21
CA HIS A 152 19.06 23.54 1.24
C HIS A 152 20.07 22.38 1.21
N TRP A 153 21.34 22.69 1.43
CA TRP A 153 22.46 21.75 1.29
C TRP A 153 22.31 20.47 2.11
N GLN A 154 21.78 20.56 3.33
CA GLN A 154 21.59 19.39 4.20
C GLN A 154 20.51 18.44 3.67
N LYS A 155 19.42 18.97 3.11
CA LYS A 155 18.37 18.16 2.48
C LYS A 155 18.90 17.49 1.23
N ALA A 156 19.64 18.23 0.41
CA ALA A 156 20.28 17.71 -0.79
C ALA A 156 21.26 16.56 -0.47
N GLU A 157 22.13 16.73 0.52
CA GLU A 157 23.06 15.69 0.97
C GLU A 157 22.29 14.43 1.41
N LYS A 158 21.24 14.59 2.24
CA LYS A 158 20.40 13.47 2.68
C LYS A 158 19.78 12.73 1.49
N LEU A 159 19.28 13.45 0.49
CA LEU A 159 18.70 12.87 -0.73
C LEU A 159 19.75 12.14 -1.58
N ILE A 160 20.96 12.68 -1.71
CA ILE A 160 22.08 12.04 -2.41
C ILE A 160 22.47 10.74 -1.72
N LEU A 161 22.65 10.76 -0.40
CA LEU A 161 22.99 9.57 0.38
C LEU A 161 21.91 8.49 0.23
N LYS A 162 20.64 8.87 0.27
CA LYS A 162 19.51 7.96 0.03
C LYS A 162 19.50 7.42 -1.40
N ALA A 163 19.86 8.24 -2.40
CA ALA A 163 19.96 7.82 -3.79
C ALA A 163 21.04 6.75 -3.99
N LEU A 164 22.18 6.91 -3.31
CA LEU A 164 23.28 5.96 -3.32
C LEU A 164 22.90 4.64 -2.63
N ASP A 165 22.28 4.70 -1.44
CA ASP A 165 21.79 3.49 -0.76
C ASP A 165 20.77 2.72 -1.63
N ASN A 166 19.83 3.44 -2.25
CA ASN A 166 18.84 2.81 -3.13
C ASN A 166 19.47 2.26 -4.42
N HIS A 167 20.54 2.88 -4.94
CA HIS A 167 21.26 2.41 -6.13
C HIS A 167 21.91 1.05 -5.87
N ASP A 168 22.61 0.94 -4.74
CA ASP A 168 23.28 -0.29 -4.31
C ASP A 168 22.27 -1.41 -4.03
N ARG A 169 21.10 -1.07 -3.45
CA ARG A 169 20.03 -2.02 -3.15
C ARG A 169 19.29 -2.52 -4.39
N LEU A 170 19.05 -1.64 -5.37
CA LEU A 170 18.31 -1.98 -6.60
C LEU A 170 19.21 -2.50 -7.73
N GLY A 171 20.54 -2.45 -7.57
CA GLY A 171 21.50 -2.96 -8.54
C GLY A 171 21.42 -2.26 -9.89
N THR A 172 20.95 -1.01 -9.93
CA THR A 172 20.96 -0.23 -11.17
C THR A 172 22.42 0.01 -11.55
N THR A 173 22.82 -0.27 -12.78
CA THR A 173 24.25 -0.29 -13.19
C THR A 173 24.75 1.06 -13.70
N LYS A 174 23.90 2.09 -13.71
CA LYS A 174 24.20 3.41 -14.21
C LYS A 174 23.68 4.45 -13.24
N LEU A 175 24.59 5.24 -12.67
CA LEU A 175 24.21 6.49 -12.00
C LEU A 175 23.58 7.40 -13.07
N PRO A 176 22.51 8.15 -12.74
CA PRO A 176 22.03 9.19 -13.63
C PRO A 176 23.18 10.16 -13.94
N PRO A 177 23.26 10.69 -15.16
CA PRO A 177 24.26 11.70 -15.48
C PRO A 177 24.16 12.83 -14.46
N TYR A 178 25.29 13.20 -13.86
CA TYR A 178 25.36 14.36 -12.99
C TYR A 178 24.93 15.59 -13.80
N PHE A 179 23.73 16.12 -13.52
CA PHE A 179 23.13 17.25 -14.23
C PHE A 179 23.85 18.59 -13.97
N GLY A 180 24.95 18.60 -13.20
CA GLY A 180 25.80 19.78 -13.01
C GLY A 180 26.78 20.06 -14.14
N GLY A 181 26.80 19.26 -15.22
CA GLY A 181 27.50 19.58 -16.46
C GLY A 181 26.52 19.98 -17.55
N ASN A 182 26.54 21.26 -17.96
CA ASN A 182 25.81 21.86 -19.09
C ASN A 182 24.91 20.90 -19.88
N ILE A 183 23.66 20.78 -19.43
CA ILE A 183 22.61 19.92 -20.01
C ILE A 183 22.16 20.43 -21.40
N TYR A 184 22.69 21.58 -21.84
CA TYR A 184 22.28 22.28 -23.06
C TYR A 184 23.25 22.13 -24.24
N ASP A 185 24.39 21.43 -24.07
CA ASP A 185 25.25 21.06 -25.21
C ASP A 185 24.83 19.70 -25.80
N THR A 186 23.57 19.60 -26.21
CA THR A 186 23.04 18.43 -26.94
C THR A 186 22.95 18.65 -28.45
N ARG A 187 23.48 19.77 -28.99
CA ARG A 187 23.50 19.99 -30.45
C ARG A 187 24.44 19.09 -31.23
N HIS A 188 25.29 18.28 -30.58
CA HIS A 188 26.25 17.42 -31.30
C HIS A 188 26.35 15.95 -30.88
N ARG A 189 25.39 15.39 -30.13
CA ARG A 189 25.37 13.93 -29.90
C ARG A 189 24.08 13.27 -30.33
N ASN A 190 23.97 13.18 -31.66
CA ASN A 190 23.27 12.11 -32.34
C ASN A 190 24.00 10.78 -32.05
N THR A 191 23.71 10.12 -30.93
CA THR A 191 24.16 8.74 -30.69
C THR A 191 23.01 7.89 -30.16
N GLY A 192 22.28 7.30 -31.11
CA GLY A 192 21.64 5.99 -31.05
C GLY A 192 21.12 5.52 -29.69
N TRP A 193 19.87 5.87 -29.38
CA TRP A 193 19.08 5.25 -28.32
C TRP A 193 18.32 4.00 -28.79
N LEU A 194 18.80 3.32 -29.83
CA LEU A 194 18.26 2.04 -30.29
C LEU A 194 19.41 1.04 -30.45
N GLU A 195 19.26 -0.09 -29.75
CA GLU A 195 19.96 -1.36 -29.96
C GLU A 195 21.49 -1.40 -29.75
N LYS A 196 21.91 -1.87 -28.57
CA LYS A 196 22.77 -3.07 -28.45
C LYS A 196 22.91 -3.48 -26.98
N GLY A 197 22.73 -4.78 -26.74
CA GLY A 197 22.59 -5.42 -25.44
C GLY A 197 23.76 -5.28 -24.46
N PRO A 198 23.66 -5.93 -23.29
CA PRO A 198 24.53 -5.65 -22.15
C PRO A 198 25.95 -6.15 -22.40
N ARG A 199 26.90 -5.23 -22.52
CA ARG A 199 28.32 -5.53 -22.23
C ARG A 199 28.55 -5.32 -20.74
N THR A 200 28.76 -6.43 -20.05
CA THR A 200 29.13 -6.47 -18.63
C THR A 200 30.52 -5.85 -18.44
N ILE A 201 30.57 -4.64 -17.87
CA ILE A 201 31.81 -4.06 -17.37
C ILE A 201 32.03 -4.60 -15.96
N ARG A 202 32.88 -5.63 -15.83
CA ARG A 202 33.40 -6.08 -14.52
C ARG A 202 34.49 -5.12 -14.07
N THR A 203 34.16 -4.15 -13.23
CA THR A 203 35.16 -3.41 -12.44
C THR A 203 35.48 -4.19 -11.16
N ARG A 204 36.61 -4.92 -11.16
CA ARG A 204 37.21 -5.47 -9.94
C ARG A 204 37.86 -4.32 -9.16
N TYR A 205 37.23 -3.86 -8.09
CA TYR A 205 37.95 -3.12 -7.05
C TYR A 205 38.81 -4.10 -6.25
N LYS A 206 40.14 -4.04 -6.42
CA LYS A 206 41.11 -4.69 -5.54
C LYS A 206 41.46 -3.72 -4.40
N TYR A 207 40.96 -4.00 -3.21
CA TYR A 207 41.43 -3.37 -1.97
C TYR A 207 42.88 -3.83 -1.70
N ASN A 208 43.84 -2.90 -1.69
CA ASN A 208 45.23 -3.16 -1.34
C ASN A 208 45.46 -2.77 0.13
N ARG A 209 45.51 -3.77 1.02
CA ARG A 209 45.74 -3.60 2.46
C ARG A 209 47.20 -3.93 2.77
N LYS A 210 48.06 -2.92 2.82
CA LYS A 210 49.41 -3.02 3.40
C LYS A 210 49.77 -1.74 4.16
N SER A 211 49.53 -1.74 5.47
CA SER A 211 50.31 -0.93 6.42
C SER A 211 50.18 -1.53 7.84
N GLN A 212 50.94 -2.59 8.10
CA GLN A 212 51.40 -2.92 9.44
C GLN A 212 52.77 -3.56 9.31
N ARG A 213 53.82 -2.74 9.46
CA ARG A 213 55.08 -3.05 10.13
C ARG A 213 55.67 -1.74 10.62
#